data_AF-A0A0C9XWN5-F1
#
_entry.id   AF-A0A0C9XWN5-F1
#
_cell.length_a   1.000
_cell.length_b   1.000
_cell.length_c   1.000
_cell.angle_alpha   90.00
_cell.angle_beta   90.00
_cell.angle_gamma   90.00
#
_symmetry.space_group_name_H-M   'P 1'
#
loop_
_entity.id
_entity.type
_entity.pdbx_description
1 polymer ?
#
loop_
_entity_poly.entity_id
_entity_poly.type
_entity_poly.pdbx_seq_one_letter_code
_entity_poly.pdbx_strand_id
1 'polypeptide(L)'
;MHSSWAKKASSLPSDRIKPSNSKSQQISSKVKGKQPVPEPPKSKEIRRLESLLSSVQNSVGSEKDPKRGCFCLAREHPLSTYTPICFSCGLILCSINLPQYSCPSCFKPLWSDAQRSGIISQIDGELAARIAKEIADTERAAEEARKAAGAFPTLSGTIAPLPSPAPVPPNNKPSSYKVMSLTQKKKNKVVISSYTSAPQPPSRAQSPAEAEPVRVPEPPNEVRYAKTRPDPARPWQNLTGGGATYVPLARLDGDVSQLDGRDDEEGGSKTRSRRRRMNKGKARDDGADGRTQDRGEAHGSGNA
;
A
#
# COMPACT_ATOMS: atom_id res chain seq x y z
N MET A 1 13.99 8.02 95.10
CA MET A 1 14.11 6.56 94.90
C MET A 1 14.58 6.30 93.47
N HIS A 2 15.55 5.41 93.30
CA HIS A 2 16.34 5.20 92.09
C HIS A 2 15.53 4.66 90.90
N SER A 3 15.95 5.03 89.68
CA SER A 3 16.07 4.10 88.55
C SER A 3 17.00 4.67 87.48
N SER A 4 18.15 4.04 87.34
CA SER A 4 19.16 4.21 86.31
C SER A 4 19.00 3.10 85.28
N TRP A 5 18.95 3.41 83.97
CA TRP A 5 19.38 2.46 82.95
C TRP A 5 19.98 3.10 81.69
N ALA A 6 21.31 2.96 81.63
CA ALA A 6 22.13 2.51 80.51
C ALA A 6 21.97 3.15 79.13
N LYS A 7 22.95 4.01 78.84
CA LYS A 7 23.62 4.15 77.54
C LYS A 7 23.90 2.78 76.90
N LYS A 8 23.26 2.47 75.77
CA LYS A 8 23.79 1.52 74.77
C LYS A 8 23.45 2.02 73.37
N ALA A 9 24.49 2.08 72.55
CA ALA A 9 24.45 2.39 71.14
C ALA A 9 23.48 1.45 70.40
N SER A 10 22.47 2.01 69.75
CA SER A 10 21.71 1.33 68.71
C SER A 10 22.18 1.88 67.36
N SER A 11 23.18 1.20 66.79
CA SER A 11 23.44 1.28 65.36
C SER A 11 22.17 0.81 64.64
N LEU A 12 21.54 1.71 63.89
CA LEU A 12 20.49 1.34 62.94
C LEU A 12 21.16 0.58 61.79
N PRO A 13 20.89 -0.72 61.57
CA PRO A 13 21.34 -1.40 60.37
C PRO A 13 20.31 -1.13 59.27
N SER A 14 20.16 0.13 58.87
CA SER A 14 19.65 0.41 57.53
C SER A 14 20.81 0.16 56.58
N ASP A 15 20.51 -0.49 55.47
CA ASP A 15 21.39 -0.66 54.32
C ASP A 15 22.34 -1.87 54.31
N ARG A 16 21.75 -3.07 54.39
CA ARG A 16 22.36 -4.30 53.87
C ARG A 16 21.36 -5.04 52.98
N ILE A 17 20.95 -4.41 51.89
CA ILE A 17 20.42 -5.15 50.74
C ILE A 17 21.61 -5.87 50.12
N LYS A 18 21.69 -7.19 50.32
CA LYS A 18 22.69 -8.02 49.61
C LYS A 18 22.40 -7.93 48.11
N PRO A 19 23.36 -7.49 47.25
CA PRO A 19 23.21 -7.66 45.82
C PRO A 19 23.12 -9.15 45.53
N SER A 20 21.99 -9.57 44.97
CA SER A 20 21.83 -10.92 44.48
C SER A 20 22.74 -11.09 43.26
N ASN A 21 23.79 -11.89 43.41
CA ASN A 21 24.60 -12.38 42.30
C ASN A 21 23.73 -13.30 41.43
N SER A 22 22.99 -12.72 40.49
CA SER A 22 22.49 -13.46 39.35
C SER A 22 23.70 -13.81 38.49
N LYS A 23 24.05 -15.10 38.43
CA LYS A 23 25.01 -15.67 37.48
C LYS A 23 24.74 -15.09 36.09
N SER A 24 25.61 -14.21 35.63
CA SER A 24 25.70 -13.80 34.24
C SER A 24 26.10 -15.04 33.44
N GLN A 25 25.16 -15.50 32.60
CA GLN A 25 25.52 -16.36 31.50
C GLN A 25 26.51 -15.60 30.62
N GLN A 26 27.68 -16.19 30.45
CA GLN A 26 28.71 -15.75 29.52
C GLN A 26 28.11 -15.77 28.11
N ILE A 27 27.72 -14.60 27.61
CA ILE A 27 27.60 -14.37 26.18
C ILE A 27 28.85 -13.60 25.79
N SER A 28 29.70 -14.25 25.01
CA SER A 28 30.93 -13.70 24.47
C SER A 28 30.65 -12.42 23.68
N SER A 29 31.07 -11.29 24.24
CA SER A 29 31.02 -9.99 23.58
C SER A 29 32.12 -9.93 22.52
N LYS A 30 31.74 -10.28 21.28
CA LYS A 30 32.48 -9.90 20.07
C LYS A 30 32.36 -8.38 19.91
N VAL A 31 33.52 -7.73 19.91
CA VAL A 31 33.82 -6.31 19.68
C VAL A 31 32.71 -5.57 18.93
N LYS A 32 31.97 -4.71 19.65
CA LYS A 32 30.89 -3.87 19.13
C LYS A 32 31.50 -2.56 18.62
N GLY A 33 31.85 -2.53 17.34
CA GLY A 33 32.05 -1.29 16.60
C GLY A 33 30.78 -0.45 16.65
N LYS A 34 30.97 0.89 16.67
CA LYS A 34 29.94 1.91 16.52
C LYS A 34 28.87 1.44 15.52
N GLN A 35 27.71 1.05 16.02
CA GLN A 35 26.54 0.86 15.17
C GLN A 35 26.07 2.27 14.80
N PRO A 36 25.97 2.62 13.51
CA PRO A 36 25.25 3.81 13.12
C PRO A 36 23.82 3.68 13.67
N VAL A 37 23.31 4.78 14.20
CA VAL A 37 21.90 4.93 14.55
C VAL A 37 21.09 4.37 13.38
N PRO A 38 20.16 3.41 13.61
CA PRO A 38 19.33 2.91 12.53
C PRO A 38 18.43 4.06 12.08
N GLU A 39 18.85 4.77 11.05
CA GLU A 39 17.97 5.67 10.32
C GLU A 39 16.73 4.87 9.91
N PRO A 40 15.53 5.47 10.02
CA PRO A 40 14.32 4.82 9.56
C PRO A 40 14.53 4.37 8.11
N PRO A 41 14.21 3.11 7.78
CA PRO A 41 14.45 2.60 6.45
C PRO A 41 13.68 3.44 5.44
N LYS A 42 14.38 4.06 4.48
CA LYS A 42 13.80 4.84 3.38
C LYS A 42 12.53 4.20 2.86
N SER A 43 11.49 5.00 2.62
CA SER A 43 10.23 4.53 2.05
C SER A 43 10.44 3.75 0.74
N LYS A 44 9.53 2.79 0.48
CA LYS A 44 9.57 1.94 -0.73
C LYS A 44 9.57 2.78 -2.01
N GLU A 45 8.86 3.90 -1.99
CA GLU A 45 8.74 4.81 -3.13
C GLU A 45 10.06 5.50 -3.46
N ILE A 46 10.80 6.00 -2.45
CA ILE A 46 12.13 6.59 -2.68
C ILE A 46 13.07 5.56 -3.30
N ARG A 47 13.08 4.33 -2.77
CA ARG A 47 13.92 3.25 -3.33
C ARG A 47 13.54 2.93 -4.77
N ARG A 48 12.24 2.96 -5.08
CA ARG A 48 11.74 2.76 -6.45
C ARG A 48 12.24 3.87 -7.39
N LEU A 49 12.14 5.13 -6.98
CA LEU A 49 12.60 6.28 -7.76
C LEU A 49 14.13 6.27 -7.92
N GLU A 50 14.89 5.99 -6.86
CA GLU A 50 16.36 5.84 -6.91
C GLU A 50 16.79 4.73 -7.87
N SER A 51 16.12 3.58 -7.83
CA SER A 51 16.36 2.46 -8.74
C SER A 51 16.04 2.81 -10.18
N LEU A 52 14.93 3.53 -10.41
CA LEU A 52 14.50 3.96 -11.73
C LEU A 52 15.48 4.98 -12.30
N LEU A 53 15.85 5.99 -11.52
CA LEU A 53 16.85 7.00 -11.87
C LEU A 53 18.17 6.34 -12.26
N SER A 54 18.67 5.43 -11.41
CA SER A 54 19.92 4.71 -11.69
C SER A 54 19.82 3.91 -12.98
N SER A 55 18.68 3.28 -13.23
CA SER A 55 18.45 2.51 -14.46
C SER A 55 18.37 3.41 -15.69
N VAL A 56 17.68 4.55 -15.60
CA VAL A 56 17.57 5.53 -16.70
C VAL A 56 18.90 6.23 -16.96
N GLN A 57 19.76 6.45 -15.97
CA GLN A 57 21.09 7.04 -16.16
C GLN A 57 22.09 6.05 -16.76
N ASN A 58 22.02 4.77 -16.39
CA ASN A 58 22.96 3.76 -16.87
C ASN A 58 22.58 3.15 -18.22
N SER A 59 21.29 3.15 -18.59
CA SER A 59 20.82 2.52 -19.83
C SER A 59 20.88 3.44 -21.03
N VAL A 60 21.46 3.00 -22.15
CA VAL A 60 21.45 3.76 -23.41
C VAL A 60 20.06 3.76 -24.08
N GLY A 61 19.09 2.99 -23.55
CA GLY A 61 17.73 2.87 -24.11
C GLY A 61 17.64 1.96 -25.34
N SER A 62 18.77 1.40 -25.81
CA SER A 62 18.81 0.46 -26.94
C SER A 62 18.69 -1.01 -26.50
N GLU A 63 18.72 -1.29 -25.20
CA GLU A 63 18.64 -2.65 -24.69
C GLU A 63 17.21 -3.19 -24.79
N LYS A 64 17.08 -4.48 -25.11
CA LYS A 64 15.78 -5.15 -25.09
C LYS A 64 15.45 -5.55 -23.67
N ASP A 65 14.18 -5.43 -23.29
CA ASP A 65 13.73 -5.94 -21.99
C ASP A 65 13.97 -7.47 -21.93
N PRO A 66 14.68 -7.99 -20.91
CA PRO A 66 14.92 -9.44 -20.78
C PRO A 66 13.63 -10.25 -20.71
N LYS A 67 12.55 -9.65 -20.22
CA LYS A 67 11.21 -10.26 -20.13
C LYS A 67 10.32 -9.87 -21.33
N ARG A 68 10.92 -9.42 -22.45
CA ARG A 68 10.29 -9.11 -23.75
C ARG A 68 9.23 -7.99 -23.77
N GLY A 69 9.17 -7.14 -22.75
CA GLY A 69 8.19 -6.06 -22.64
C GLY A 69 6.75 -6.57 -22.51
N CYS A 70 5.78 -5.67 -22.57
CA CYS A 70 4.36 -5.96 -22.48
C CYS A 70 3.62 -5.47 -23.73
N PHE A 71 2.96 -6.40 -24.42
CA PHE A 71 1.94 -6.13 -25.43
C PHE A 71 0.59 -6.33 -24.77
N CYS A 72 -0.07 -5.25 -24.34
CA CYS A 72 -1.23 -5.37 -23.46
C CYS A 72 -2.37 -6.24 -24.05
N LEU A 73 -2.44 -6.48 -25.37
CA LEU A 73 -3.45 -7.34 -26.04
C LEU A 73 -4.88 -7.12 -25.50
N ALA A 74 -5.30 -5.86 -25.42
CA ALA A 74 -6.59 -5.42 -24.85
C ALA A 74 -6.78 -5.67 -23.33
N ARG A 75 -5.73 -5.99 -22.58
CA ARG A 75 -5.74 -5.94 -21.11
C ARG A 75 -5.52 -4.52 -20.63
N GLU A 76 -6.19 -4.18 -19.53
CA GLU A 76 -6.07 -2.89 -18.88
C GLU A 76 -4.86 -2.88 -17.93
N HIS A 77 -3.82 -2.14 -18.31
CA HIS A 77 -2.69 -1.81 -17.43
C HIS A 77 -2.60 -0.29 -17.30
N PRO A 78 -2.16 0.24 -16.15
CA PRO A 78 -1.95 1.69 -16.03
C PRO A 78 -0.87 2.15 -17.01
N LEU A 79 -1.05 3.34 -17.57
CA LEU A 79 -0.08 3.95 -18.48
C LEU A 79 1.26 4.20 -17.77
N SER A 80 2.36 4.13 -18.52
CA SER A 80 3.66 4.54 -17.99
C SER A 80 3.64 6.03 -17.67
N THR A 81 4.09 6.40 -16.47
CA THR A 81 4.13 7.79 -16.00
C THR A 81 5.08 8.67 -16.82
N TYR A 82 6.20 8.10 -17.26
CA TYR A 82 7.28 8.85 -17.93
C TYR A 82 7.31 8.61 -19.45
N THR A 83 6.72 7.51 -19.93
CA THR A 83 6.73 7.09 -21.35
C THR A 83 5.40 6.53 -21.79
N PRO A 84 4.31 7.32 -21.85
CA PRO A 84 3.00 6.77 -22.21
C PRO A 84 2.92 6.31 -23.68
N ILE A 85 3.77 6.83 -24.57
CA ILE A 85 3.77 6.51 -26.00
C ILE A 85 5.19 6.41 -26.56
N CYS A 86 5.41 5.50 -27.50
CA CYS A 86 6.62 5.46 -28.29
C CYS A 86 6.55 6.48 -29.44
N PHE A 87 7.44 7.47 -29.45
CA PHE A 87 7.47 8.50 -30.51
C PHE A 87 7.87 7.97 -31.90
N SER A 88 8.42 6.75 -31.98
CA SER A 88 8.83 6.16 -33.25
C SER A 88 7.73 5.40 -33.98
N CYS A 89 6.91 4.62 -33.25
CA CYS A 89 5.87 3.77 -33.85
C CYS A 89 4.46 4.00 -33.30
N GLY A 90 4.30 4.90 -32.32
CA GLY A 90 3.01 5.22 -31.72
C GLY A 90 2.46 4.16 -30.75
N LEU A 91 3.23 3.13 -30.39
CA LEU A 91 2.78 2.14 -29.42
C LEU A 91 2.55 2.79 -28.04
N ILE A 92 1.37 2.61 -27.48
CA ILE A 92 1.02 3.02 -26.12
C ILE A 92 1.68 2.05 -25.12
N LEU A 93 2.43 2.60 -24.16
CA LEU A 93 3.19 1.81 -23.20
C LEU A 93 2.56 1.90 -21.81
N CYS A 94 2.41 0.74 -21.18
CA CYS A 94 1.95 0.62 -19.80
C CYS A 94 3.11 0.66 -18.79
N SER A 95 2.79 0.70 -17.50
CA SER A 95 3.74 0.71 -16.39
C SER A 95 4.68 -0.50 -16.33
N ILE A 96 4.33 -1.60 -17.01
CA ILE A 96 5.18 -2.80 -17.12
C ILE A 96 6.34 -2.57 -18.08
N ASN A 97 6.14 -1.71 -19.09
CA ASN A 97 7.19 -1.32 -20.03
C ASN A 97 8.08 -0.29 -19.36
N LEU A 98 9.26 -0.73 -18.92
CA LEU A 98 10.19 0.15 -18.22
C LEU A 98 10.87 1.12 -19.20
N PRO A 99 11.03 2.40 -18.78
CA PRO A 99 11.61 3.44 -19.63
C PRO A 99 13.04 3.18 -20.12
N GLN A 100 13.81 2.42 -19.35
CA GLN A 100 15.21 2.09 -19.63
C GLN A 100 15.42 1.16 -20.85
N TYR A 101 14.37 0.49 -21.31
CA TYR A 101 14.43 -0.46 -22.42
C TYR A 101 13.89 0.13 -23.71
N SER A 102 14.31 -0.47 -24.83
CA SER A 102 13.82 -0.17 -26.17
C SER A 102 12.35 -0.54 -26.34
N CYS A 103 11.68 0.10 -27.31
CA CYS A 103 10.29 -0.19 -27.64
C CYS A 103 10.11 -1.67 -28.02
N PRO A 104 9.12 -2.40 -27.45
CA PRO A 104 8.92 -3.81 -27.79
C PRO A 104 8.44 -4.02 -29.24
N SER A 105 7.80 -3.02 -29.86
CA SER A 105 7.30 -3.12 -31.25
C SER A 105 8.35 -2.76 -32.31
N CYS A 106 9.07 -1.65 -32.14
CA CYS A 106 10.00 -1.16 -33.18
C CYS A 106 11.48 -1.26 -32.79
N PHE A 107 11.79 -1.69 -31.56
CA PHE A 107 13.15 -1.81 -31.00
C PHE A 107 14.00 -0.54 -31.05
N LYS A 108 13.37 0.61 -31.26
CA LYS A 108 14.03 1.93 -31.18
C LYS A 108 14.03 2.42 -29.72
N PRO A 109 15.02 3.25 -29.34
CA PRO A 109 15.01 3.89 -28.04
C PRO A 109 13.74 4.73 -27.87
N LEU A 110 13.19 4.73 -26.65
CA LEU A 110 11.95 5.45 -26.34
C LEU A 110 12.12 6.96 -26.35
N TRP A 111 13.36 7.43 -26.17
CA TRP A 111 13.70 8.84 -26.02
C TRP A 111 14.93 9.21 -26.85
N SER A 112 14.98 10.48 -27.25
CA SER A 112 16.24 11.12 -27.61
C SER A 112 17.05 11.49 -26.37
N ASP A 113 18.36 11.73 -26.52
CA ASP A 113 19.23 12.10 -25.40
C ASP A 113 18.76 13.37 -24.66
N ALA A 114 18.21 14.34 -25.40
CA ALA A 114 17.63 15.56 -24.82
C ALA A 114 16.35 15.29 -24.02
N GLN A 115 15.50 14.37 -24.47
CA GLN A 115 14.30 13.98 -23.71
C GLN A 115 14.68 13.21 -22.45
N ARG A 116 15.72 12.38 -22.53
CA ARG A 116 16.22 11.59 -21.41
C ARG A 116 16.73 12.46 -20.26
N SER A 117 17.47 13.53 -20.55
CA SER A 117 17.90 14.49 -19.51
C SER A 117 16.72 15.22 -18.85
N GLY A 118 15.69 15.57 -19.63
CA GLY A 118 14.43 16.13 -19.10
C GLY A 118 13.71 15.18 -18.14
N ILE A 119 13.73 13.88 -18.43
CA ILE A 119 13.09 12.88 -17.58
C ILE A 119 13.92 12.58 -16.33
N ILE A 120 15.25 12.55 -16.44
CA ILE A 120 16.13 12.44 -15.27
C ILE A 120 15.85 13.59 -14.30
N SER A 121 15.79 14.83 -14.80
CA SER A 121 15.49 16.00 -13.97
C SER A 121 14.08 15.98 -13.38
N GLN A 122 13.09 15.43 -14.10
CA GLN A 122 11.76 15.19 -13.54
C GLN A 122 11.79 14.18 -12.38
N ILE A 123 12.46 13.05 -12.55
CA ILE A 123 12.59 12.00 -11.52
C ILE A 123 13.35 12.55 -10.30
N ASP A 124 14.41 13.32 -10.52
CA ASP A 124 15.16 14.00 -9.45
C ASP A 124 14.26 14.96 -8.65
N GLY A 125 13.44 15.75 -9.33
CA GLY A 125 12.46 16.64 -8.70
C GLY A 125 11.42 15.90 -7.87
N GLU A 126 10.89 14.79 -8.40
CA GLU A 126 9.93 13.92 -7.68
C GLU A 126 10.58 13.27 -6.45
N LEU A 127 11.83 12.80 -6.58
CA LEU A 127 12.60 12.22 -5.50
C LEU A 127 12.85 13.26 -4.40
N ALA A 128 13.31 14.47 -4.74
CA ALA A 128 13.53 15.54 -3.78
C ALA A 128 12.23 15.93 -3.05
N ALA A 129 11.11 16.04 -3.79
CA ALA A 129 9.81 16.33 -3.21
C ALA A 129 9.33 15.22 -2.25
N ARG A 130 9.61 13.95 -2.57
CA ARG A 130 9.27 12.81 -1.70
C ARG A 130 10.11 12.77 -0.43
N ILE A 131 11.42 13.02 -0.54
CA ILE A 131 12.31 13.14 0.62
C ILE A 131 11.85 14.27 1.54
N ALA A 132 11.55 15.45 0.99
CA ALA A 132 11.09 16.59 1.80
C ALA A 132 9.80 16.29 2.56
N LYS A 133 8.86 15.56 1.94
CA LYS A 133 7.62 15.10 2.61
C LYS A 133 7.91 14.10 3.71
N GLU A 134 8.78 13.12 3.47
CA GLU A 134 9.14 12.13 4.49
C GLU A 134 9.82 12.78 5.70
N ILE A 135 10.73 13.74 5.48
CA ILE A 135 11.34 14.52 6.56
C ILE A 135 10.27 15.29 7.36
N ALA A 136 9.40 16.05 6.68
CA ALA A 136 8.34 16.82 7.34
C ALA A 136 7.36 15.92 8.14
N ASP A 137 7.04 14.74 7.63
CA ASP A 137 6.17 13.79 8.33
C ASP A 137 6.86 13.15 9.54
N THR A 138 8.17 12.86 9.43
CA THR A 138 8.95 12.38 10.58
C THR A 138 9.09 13.43 11.68
N GLU A 139 9.28 14.71 11.32
CA GLU A 139 9.32 15.81 12.28
C GLU A 139 7.96 15.99 12.96
N ARG A 140 6.86 15.98 12.19
CA ARG A 140 5.50 16.05 12.73
C ARG A 140 5.21 14.91 13.71
N ALA A 141 5.55 13.68 13.34
CA ALA A 141 5.37 12.51 14.21
C ALA A 141 6.22 12.60 15.49
N ALA A 142 7.44 13.14 15.39
CA ALA A 142 8.30 13.35 16.56
C ALA A 142 7.74 14.41 17.51
N GLU A 143 7.18 15.51 16.99
CA GLU A 143 6.51 16.53 17.79
C GLU A 143 5.24 16.01 18.46
N GLU A 144 4.41 15.25 17.74
CA GLU A 144 3.21 14.62 18.29
C GLU A 144 3.55 13.61 19.38
N ALA A 145 4.59 12.80 19.19
CA ALA A 145 5.08 11.87 20.21
C ALA A 145 5.58 12.60 21.47
N ARG A 146 6.27 13.74 21.31
CA ARG A 146 6.67 14.60 22.44
C ARG A 146 5.46 15.17 23.18
N LYS A 147 4.47 15.70 22.44
CA LYS A 147 3.22 16.22 23.01
C LYS A 147 2.47 15.12 23.77
N ALA A 148 2.36 13.90 23.20
CA ALA A 148 1.71 12.76 23.83
C ALA A 148 2.43 12.25 25.08
N ALA A 149 3.76 12.36 25.14
CA ALA A 149 4.55 12.04 26.33
C ALA A 149 4.43 13.11 27.44
N GLY A 150 3.65 14.17 27.23
CA GLY A 150 3.50 15.27 28.18
C GLY A 150 4.74 16.16 28.27
N ALA A 151 5.61 16.13 27.26
CA ALA A 151 6.74 17.04 27.19
C ALA A 151 6.21 18.46 26.96
N PHE A 152 6.52 19.36 27.89
CA PHE A 152 6.10 20.76 27.81
C PHE A 152 6.68 21.41 26.54
N PRO A 153 5.90 22.28 25.86
CA PRO A 153 6.39 23.03 24.71
C PRO A 153 7.67 23.78 25.10
N THR A 154 8.79 23.45 24.47
CA THR A 154 10.02 24.22 24.65
C THR A 154 9.80 25.56 23.95
N LEU A 155 9.44 26.59 24.72
CA LEU A 155 9.43 27.97 24.25
C LEU A 155 10.86 28.36 23.90
N SER A 156 11.28 28.13 22.66
CA SER A 156 12.63 28.46 22.18
C SER A 156 12.79 29.96 22.03
N GLY A 157 12.97 30.62 23.16
CA GLY A 157 13.63 31.91 23.31
C GLY A 157 14.66 31.76 24.43
N THR A 158 15.93 31.74 24.06
CA THR A 158 17.14 31.83 24.92
C THR A 158 17.58 30.59 25.75
N ILE A 159 18.87 30.27 25.55
CA ILE A 159 19.81 29.43 26.33
C ILE A 159 19.95 27.97 25.87
N ALA A 160 21.01 27.74 25.11
CA ALA A 160 21.62 26.43 24.91
C ALA A 160 22.08 25.84 26.27
N PRO A 161 21.75 24.58 26.61
CA PRO A 161 22.31 23.96 27.79
C PRO A 161 23.74 23.46 27.50
N LEU A 162 24.65 23.82 28.40
CA LEU A 162 25.94 23.17 28.63
C LEU A 162 25.79 21.63 28.67
N PRO A 163 26.84 20.86 28.32
CA PRO A 163 26.82 19.40 28.37
C PRO A 163 26.71 18.91 29.83
N SER A 164 25.47 18.67 30.28
CA SER A 164 25.18 17.95 31.51
C SER A 164 25.17 16.44 31.22
N PRO A 165 25.69 15.59 32.11
CA PRO A 165 25.78 14.15 31.88
C PRO A 165 24.39 13.54 31.67
N ALA A 166 24.28 12.74 30.62
CA ALA A 166 23.04 12.17 30.10
C ALA A 166 22.13 11.58 31.20
N PRO A 167 20.82 11.95 31.23
CA PRO A 167 19.84 11.13 31.92
C PRO A 167 19.67 9.85 31.12
N VAL A 168 20.01 8.74 31.75
CA VAL A 168 19.77 7.38 31.29
C VAL A 168 18.32 7.28 30.79
N PRO A 169 18.06 6.80 29.56
CA PRO A 169 16.71 6.67 29.05
C PRO A 169 15.89 5.75 29.97
N PRO A 170 14.63 6.08 30.32
CA PRO A 170 13.77 5.15 31.01
C PRO A 170 13.58 3.92 30.12
N ASN A 171 14.08 2.81 30.64
CA ASN A 171 13.96 1.48 30.09
C ASN A 171 12.47 1.17 29.91
N ASN A 172 11.98 1.32 28.67
CA ASN A 172 10.59 1.11 28.29
C ASN A 172 10.27 -0.40 28.27
N LYS A 173 10.40 -1.03 29.45
CA LYS A 173 9.90 -2.37 29.71
C LYS A 173 8.40 -2.23 29.97
N PRO A 174 7.55 -3.12 29.43
CA PRO A 174 6.12 -3.06 29.67
C PRO A 174 5.87 -3.01 31.18
N SER A 175 5.19 -1.95 31.63
CA SER A 175 4.88 -1.75 33.04
C SER A 175 3.92 -2.85 33.48
N SER A 176 4.46 -3.91 34.05
CA SER A 176 3.67 -4.89 34.79
C SER A 176 3.04 -4.18 35.99
N TYR A 177 1.72 -3.96 35.94
CA TYR A 177 0.97 -3.44 37.07
C TYR A 177 1.05 -4.49 38.18
N LYS A 178 1.73 -4.14 39.28
CA LYS A 178 1.82 -4.97 40.48
C LYS A 178 0.75 -4.49 41.45
N VAL A 179 -0.31 -5.28 41.59
CA VAL A 179 -1.37 -5.01 42.57
C VAL A 179 -0.99 -5.71 43.86
N MET A 180 -0.79 -4.94 44.93
CA MET A 180 -0.55 -5.48 46.27
C MET A 180 -1.90 -5.67 46.94
N SER A 181 -2.28 -6.91 47.22
CA SER A 181 -3.49 -7.23 47.97
C SER A 181 -3.13 -7.63 49.41
N LEU A 182 -3.78 -6.99 50.38
CA LEU A 182 -3.68 -7.32 51.80
C LEU A 182 -4.85 -8.24 52.16
N THR A 183 -4.57 -9.52 52.37
CA THR A 183 -5.61 -10.48 52.76
C THR A 183 -5.75 -10.51 54.29
N GLN A 184 -6.90 -10.08 54.81
CA GLN A 184 -7.11 -9.86 56.25
C GLN A 184 -7.29 -11.14 57.08
N LYS A 185 -7.33 -12.34 56.49
CA LYS A 185 -7.76 -13.55 57.20
C LYS A 185 -6.65 -14.33 57.93
N LYS A 186 -5.36 -14.15 57.64
CA LYS A 186 -4.25 -14.74 58.44
C LYS A 186 -2.98 -13.88 58.34
N LYS A 187 -2.52 -13.34 59.47
CA LYS A 187 -1.22 -12.66 59.71
C LYS A 187 -0.61 -11.96 58.48
N ASN A 188 -0.99 -10.69 58.22
CA ASN A 188 -0.32 -9.68 57.38
C ASN A 188 0.61 -10.21 56.27
N LYS A 189 0.12 -11.11 55.41
CA LYS A 189 0.84 -11.53 54.21
C LYS A 189 0.39 -10.66 53.04
N VAL A 190 1.30 -9.82 52.59
CA VAL A 190 1.18 -9.03 51.36
C VAL A 190 1.35 -9.99 50.18
N VAL A 191 0.30 -10.17 49.38
CA VAL A 191 0.36 -10.95 48.14
C VAL A 191 0.50 -9.97 46.98
N ILE A 192 1.63 -10.05 46.27
CA ILE A 192 1.91 -9.22 45.09
C ILE A 192 1.52 -10.03 43.85
N SER A 193 0.39 -9.68 43.25
CA SER A 193 -0.07 -10.27 41.99
C SER A 193 0.47 -9.42 40.84
N SER A 194 1.41 -9.94 40.06
CA SER A 194 1.90 -9.27 38.85
C SER A 194 1.09 -9.74 37.64
N TYR A 195 0.28 -8.84 37.08
CA TYR A 195 -0.42 -9.07 35.82
C TYR A 195 0.43 -8.46 34.69
N THR A 196 1.03 -9.32 33.87
CA THR A 196 1.67 -8.90 32.62
C THR A 196 0.64 -9.06 31.51
N SER A 197 0.05 -7.94 31.08
CA SER A 197 -0.74 -7.94 29.84
C SER A 197 0.27 -7.88 28.69
N ALA A 198 0.69 -9.05 28.21
CA ALA A 198 1.50 -9.12 27.01
C ALA A 198 0.56 -8.97 25.81
N PRO A 199 0.65 -7.89 25.00
CA PRO A 199 0.06 -7.93 23.68
C PRO A 199 0.75 -9.07 22.93
N GLN A 200 -0.03 -10.04 22.46
CA GLN A 200 0.48 -11.02 21.52
C GLN A 200 1.09 -10.26 20.34
N PRO A 201 2.34 -10.55 19.93
CA PRO A 201 2.81 -10.04 18.66
C PRO A 201 1.88 -10.60 17.59
N PRO A 202 1.29 -9.76 16.69
CA PRO A 202 0.66 -10.32 15.52
C PRO A 202 1.74 -11.17 14.85
N SER A 203 1.46 -12.47 14.77
CA SER A 203 2.21 -13.40 13.96
C SER A 203 2.47 -12.71 12.64
N ARG A 204 3.77 -12.55 12.36
CA ARG A 204 4.34 -12.01 11.14
C ARG A 204 3.64 -12.67 9.96
N ALA A 205 2.54 -12.08 9.51
CA ALA A 205 1.98 -12.35 8.21
C ALA A 205 3.13 -12.04 7.26
N GLN A 206 3.62 -13.09 6.60
CA GLN A 206 4.47 -12.91 5.44
C GLN A 206 3.73 -11.89 4.58
N SER A 207 4.33 -10.71 4.42
CA SER A 207 3.87 -9.75 3.44
C SER A 207 3.62 -10.54 2.17
N PRO A 208 2.40 -10.53 1.62
CA PRO A 208 2.14 -11.19 0.34
C PRO A 208 3.22 -10.69 -0.60
N ALA A 209 4.05 -11.61 -1.10
CA ALA A 209 4.97 -11.30 -2.16
C ALA A 209 4.10 -10.67 -3.25
N GLU A 210 4.28 -9.37 -3.47
CA GLU A 210 3.53 -8.59 -4.43
C GLU A 210 3.64 -9.34 -5.75
N ALA A 211 2.53 -9.96 -6.17
CA ALA A 211 2.54 -10.88 -7.28
C ALA A 211 3.04 -10.11 -8.50
N GLU A 212 4.20 -10.49 -9.04
CA GLU A 212 4.73 -9.85 -10.25
C GLU A 212 3.62 -9.86 -11.31
N PRO A 213 3.32 -8.71 -11.93
CA PRO A 213 2.22 -8.63 -12.88
C PRO A 213 2.46 -9.62 -14.02
N VAL A 214 1.47 -10.49 -14.25
CA VAL A 214 1.53 -11.55 -15.27
C VAL A 214 1.71 -10.91 -16.64
N ARG A 215 2.89 -11.08 -17.23
CA ARG A 215 3.20 -10.53 -18.54
C ARG A 215 2.54 -11.37 -19.62
N VAL A 216 1.84 -10.68 -20.54
CA VAL A 216 1.23 -11.32 -21.70
C VAL A 216 2.33 -11.57 -22.74
N PRO A 217 2.49 -12.81 -23.25
CA PRO A 217 3.46 -13.10 -24.29
C PRO A 217 3.15 -12.32 -25.58
N GLU A 218 4.18 -12.11 -26.38
CA GLU A 218 4.06 -11.50 -27.71
C GLU A 218 3.06 -12.30 -28.56
N PRO A 219 2.15 -11.63 -29.30
CA PRO A 219 1.29 -12.34 -30.23
C PRO A 219 2.15 -13.10 -31.25
N PRO A 220 1.75 -14.32 -31.63
CA PRO A 220 2.46 -15.05 -32.68
C PRO A 220 2.52 -14.20 -33.95
N ASN A 221 3.71 -14.06 -34.53
CA ASN A 221 3.95 -13.28 -35.76
C ASN A 221 3.12 -13.83 -36.94
N GLU A 222 2.84 -15.13 -36.93
CA GLU A 222 2.00 -15.78 -37.92
C GLU A 222 0.53 -15.68 -37.54
N VAL A 223 -0.15 -14.67 -38.08
CA VAL A 223 -1.62 -14.64 -38.09
C VAL A 223 -2.09 -15.81 -38.95
N ARG A 224 -2.86 -16.75 -38.37
CA ARG A 224 -3.47 -17.84 -39.13
C ARG A 224 -4.51 -17.26 -40.08
N TYR A 225 -4.12 -17.01 -41.32
CA TYR A 225 -5.04 -16.62 -42.39
C TYR A 225 -5.40 -17.82 -43.24
N ALA A 226 -6.61 -17.80 -43.81
CA ALA A 226 -6.98 -18.75 -44.83
C ALA A 226 -6.17 -18.49 -46.11
N LYS A 227 -5.37 -19.48 -46.54
CA LYS A 227 -4.62 -19.40 -47.79
C LYS A 227 -5.52 -19.55 -49.03
N THR A 228 -6.72 -20.11 -48.84
CA THR A 228 -7.69 -20.36 -49.90
C THR A 228 -8.43 -19.07 -50.27
N ARG A 229 -8.73 -18.86 -51.56
CA ARG A 229 -9.57 -17.74 -52.01
C ARG A 229 -11.04 -18.01 -51.64
N PRO A 230 -11.81 -16.98 -51.22
CA PRO A 230 -13.25 -17.13 -50.98
C PRO A 230 -13.97 -17.53 -52.26
N ASP A 231 -14.91 -18.47 -52.14
CA ASP A 231 -15.81 -18.82 -53.23
C ASP A 231 -16.78 -17.65 -53.49
N PRO A 232 -16.90 -17.13 -54.73
CA PRO A 232 -17.86 -16.06 -55.04
C PRO A 232 -19.31 -16.44 -54.75
N ALA A 233 -19.67 -17.73 -54.78
CA ALA A 233 -21.02 -18.19 -54.43
C ALA A 233 -21.28 -18.15 -52.92
N ARG A 234 -20.23 -18.16 -52.09
CA ARG A 234 -20.31 -18.15 -50.62
C ARG A 234 -19.22 -17.25 -50.03
N PRO A 235 -19.31 -15.92 -50.22
CA PRO A 235 -18.27 -14.98 -49.79
C PRO A 235 -18.04 -14.99 -48.26
N TRP A 236 -19.01 -15.47 -47.50
CA TRP A 236 -18.96 -15.57 -46.03
C TRP A 236 -18.54 -16.96 -45.50
N GLN A 237 -18.00 -17.82 -46.36
CA GLN A 237 -17.53 -19.14 -45.95
C GLN A 237 -16.29 -19.04 -45.06
N ASN A 238 -16.32 -19.70 -43.89
CA ASN A 238 -15.16 -19.81 -43.02
C ASN A 238 -14.11 -20.75 -43.64
N LEU A 239 -13.02 -20.18 -44.13
CA LEU A 239 -11.92 -20.92 -44.78
C LEU A 239 -10.84 -21.41 -43.80
N THR A 240 -10.97 -21.08 -42.50
CA THR A 240 -10.00 -21.39 -41.44
C THR A 240 -10.13 -22.79 -40.82
N GLY A 241 -10.87 -23.71 -41.46
CA GLY A 241 -10.78 -25.15 -41.18
C GLY A 241 -11.46 -25.65 -39.90
N GLY A 242 -12.31 -24.85 -39.27
CA GLY A 242 -13.21 -25.28 -38.19
C GLY A 242 -14.62 -24.84 -38.55
N GLY A 243 -15.46 -25.76 -39.03
CA GLY A 243 -16.88 -25.47 -39.18
C GLY A 243 -17.41 -24.99 -37.84
N ALA A 244 -17.94 -23.77 -37.77
CA ALA A 244 -18.58 -23.29 -36.57
C ALA A 244 -19.85 -24.13 -36.36
N THR A 245 -19.78 -25.16 -35.53
CA THR A 245 -20.95 -25.92 -35.12
C THR A 245 -21.77 -25.01 -34.21
N TYR A 246 -22.97 -24.64 -34.66
CA TYR A 246 -23.91 -23.95 -33.80
C TYR A 246 -24.24 -24.88 -32.63
N VAL A 247 -23.75 -24.53 -31.43
CA VAL A 247 -24.17 -25.14 -30.18
C VAL A 247 -25.41 -24.37 -29.75
N PRO A 248 -26.62 -24.96 -29.81
CA PRO A 248 -27.82 -24.29 -29.32
C PRO A 248 -27.60 -23.92 -27.86
N LEU A 249 -27.88 -22.66 -27.50
CA LEU A 249 -27.95 -22.31 -26.10
C LEU A 249 -29.00 -23.22 -25.47
N ALA A 250 -28.60 -24.02 -24.48
CA ALA A 250 -29.55 -24.74 -23.65
C ALA A 250 -30.54 -23.71 -23.12
N ARG A 251 -31.83 -23.86 -23.46
CA ARG A 251 -32.88 -23.01 -22.92
C ARG A 251 -32.79 -23.10 -21.40
N LEU A 252 -32.49 -21.99 -20.73
CA LEU A 252 -32.49 -21.84 -19.28
C LEU A 252 -33.92 -21.84 -18.69
N ASP A 253 -34.87 -22.52 -19.35
CA ASP A 253 -36.28 -22.55 -18.97
C ASP A 253 -36.68 -23.90 -18.34
N GLY A 254 -35.69 -24.71 -17.94
CA GLY A 254 -35.91 -26.10 -17.53
C GLY A 254 -35.34 -26.47 -16.17
N ASP A 255 -35.56 -25.65 -15.13
CA ASP A 255 -35.51 -26.13 -13.73
C ASP A 255 -36.19 -25.17 -12.72
N VAL A 256 -37.50 -24.94 -12.85
CA VAL A 256 -38.31 -24.32 -11.76
C VAL A 256 -39.69 -24.96 -11.65
N SER A 257 -39.79 -26.28 -11.83
CA SER A 257 -41.07 -26.95 -11.59
C SER A 257 -40.89 -28.42 -11.23
N GLN A 258 -40.20 -28.69 -10.13
CA GLN A 258 -40.41 -29.93 -9.41
C GLN A 258 -40.18 -29.67 -7.93
N LEU A 259 -41.27 -29.35 -7.23
CA LEU A 259 -41.60 -29.66 -5.83
C LEU A 259 -42.51 -28.55 -5.28
N ASP A 260 -43.79 -28.63 -5.64
CA ASP A 260 -44.87 -28.49 -4.68
C ASP A 260 -46.14 -29.08 -5.29
N GLY A 261 -46.63 -30.14 -4.65
CA GLY A 261 -47.86 -30.81 -5.03
C GLY A 261 -49.10 -30.05 -4.58
N ARG A 262 -50.17 -30.21 -5.34
CA ARG A 262 -51.55 -30.49 -4.88
C ARG A 262 -52.50 -30.44 -6.08
N ASP A 263 -53.12 -31.58 -6.31
CA ASP A 263 -54.56 -31.83 -6.50
C ASP A 263 -55.41 -30.80 -7.28
N ASP A 264 -56.25 -31.39 -8.14
CA ASP A 264 -57.59 -30.98 -8.60
C ASP A 264 -57.76 -30.68 -10.11
N GLU A 265 -58.39 -31.67 -10.76
CA GLU A 265 -59.58 -31.56 -11.61
C GLU A 265 -59.53 -30.77 -12.93
N GLU A 266 -59.64 -31.55 -14.01
CA GLU A 266 -60.73 -31.49 -14.99
C GLU A 266 -61.32 -30.11 -15.37
N GLY A 267 -61.14 -29.70 -16.62
CA GLY A 267 -62.12 -28.84 -17.29
C GLY A 267 -61.58 -27.75 -18.20
N GLY A 268 -61.91 -27.88 -19.49
CA GLY A 268 -62.58 -26.75 -20.17
C GLY A 268 -61.69 -25.72 -20.85
N SER A 269 -61.39 -26.01 -22.11
CA SER A 269 -61.33 -25.04 -23.21
C SER A 269 -62.39 -23.94 -23.08
N LYS A 270 -61.99 -22.65 -23.16
CA LYS A 270 -62.50 -21.62 -24.09
C LYS A 270 -62.29 -20.18 -23.59
N THR A 271 -61.64 -19.41 -24.47
CA THR A 271 -61.99 -18.03 -24.89
C THR A 271 -62.04 -16.84 -23.91
N ARG A 272 -61.38 -15.76 -24.39
CA ARG A 272 -61.79 -14.34 -24.38
C ARG A 272 -62.00 -13.66 -23.01
N SER A 273 -61.22 -12.60 -22.76
CA SER A 273 -61.73 -11.27 -22.33
C SER A 273 -60.56 -10.29 -22.14
N ARG A 274 -60.24 -9.41 -23.10
CA ARG A 274 -60.66 -7.99 -23.14
C ARG A 274 -61.05 -7.36 -21.77
N ARG A 275 -60.07 -6.76 -21.09
CA ARG A 275 -60.22 -5.46 -20.37
C ARG A 275 -58.92 -4.68 -20.56
N ARG A 276 -58.86 -3.69 -21.46
CA ARG A 276 -59.32 -2.29 -21.29
C ARG A 276 -58.86 -1.65 -19.97
N ARG A 277 -58.16 -0.53 -20.17
CA ARG A 277 -58.22 0.74 -19.45
C ARG A 277 -57.15 1.05 -18.39
N MET A 278 -56.36 2.06 -18.79
CA MET A 278 -56.20 3.37 -18.15
C MET A 278 -54.99 3.60 -17.26
N ASN A 279 -54.34 4.73 -17.60
CA ASN A 279 -53.63 5.66 -16.72
C ASN A 279 -52.32 5.13 -16.13
N LYS A 280 -51.29 5.93 -15.87
CA LYS A 280 -51.27 7.36 -15.52
C LYS A 280 -49.83 7.85 -15.73
N GLY A 281 -49.67 9.00 -16.38
CA GLY A 281 -48.37 9.69 -16.40
C GLY A 281 -47.96 10.20 -15.01
N LYS A 282 -46.65 10.37 -14.82
CA LYS A 282 -46.03 11.30 -13.85
C LYS A 282 -44.58 11.52 -14.31
N ALA A 283 -44.32 12.65 -14.97
CA ALA A 283 -43.67 13.86 -14.42
C ALA A 283 -42.26 13.56 -13.90
N ARG A 284 -41.22 14.02 -14.63
CA ARG A 284 -40.46 15.26 -14.37
C ARG A 284 -39.85 15.28 -12.97
N ASP A 285 -38.54 15.13 -12.91
CA ASP A 285 -37.73 15.77 -11.89
C ASP A 285 -36.62 16.56 -12.62
N ASP A 286 -36.92 17.86 -12.78
CA ASP A 286 -35.98 18.90 -13.17
C ASP A 286 -35.21 19.27 -11.89
N GLY A 287 -33.99 18.77 -11.75
CA GLY A 287 -33.06 19.16 -10.69
C GLY A 287 -32.07 20.20 -11.19
N ALA A 288 -32.51 21.46 -11.24
CA ALA A 288 -31.65 22.63 -11.31
C ALA A 288 -31.18 23.02 -9.89
N ASP A 289 -30.06 23.78 -9.85
CA ASP A 289 -29.46 24.53 -8.73
C ASP A 289 -28.07 23.99 -8.37
N GLY A 290 -26.95 24.71 -8.47
CA GLY A 290 -26.70 26.10 -8.81
C GLY A 290 -25.28 26.49 -8.34
N ARG A 291 -24.85 27.66 -8.82
CA ARG A 291 -23.84 28.58 -8.23
C ARG A 291 -22.33 28.46 -8.57
N THR A 292 -21.95 29.34 -9.50
CA THR A 292 -21.04 30.51 -9.36
C THR A 292 -19.55 30.34 -9.02
N GLN A 293 -18.69 30.79 -9.94
CA GLN A 293 -17.73 31.93 -9.86
C GLN A 293 -16.93 31.87 -11.18
N ASP A 294 -16.96 32.80 -12.14
CA ASP A 294 -16.96 34.27 -12.19
C ASP A 294 -15.93 34.97 -11.29
N ARG A 295 -14.74 35.17 -11.89
CA ARG A 295 -13.74 36.25 -11.73
C ARG A 295 -12.41 35.70 -12.23
N GLY A 296 -11.65 36.33 -13.11
CA GLY A 296 -11.75 37.62 -13.77
C GLY A 296 -10.50 37.78 -14.63
N GLU A 297 -10.63 38.56 -15.68
CA GLU A 297 -9.57 38.96 -16.61
C GLU A 297 -8.38 39.61 -15.90
N ALA A 298 -7.18 39.39 -16.43
CA ALA A 298 -6.17 40.44 -16.50
C ALA A 298 -5.31 40.23 -17.75
N HIS A 299 -5.59 41.08 -18.74
CA HIS A 299 -4.72 41.40 -19.84
C HIS A 299 -3.33 41.82 -19.35
N GLY A 300 -2.29 41.33 -20.01
CA GLY A 300 -0.91 41.74 -19.82
C GLY A 300 -0.16 41.76 -21.14
N SER A 301 -0.65 42.57 -22.07
CA SER A 301 0.05 42.96 -23.29
C SER A 301 1.05 44.09 -22.98
N GLY A 302 2.28 43.95 -23.47
CA GLY A 302 3.11 45.10 -23.86
C GLY A 302 4.47 45.24 -23.17
N ASN A 303 5.52 44.97 -23.94
CA ASN A 303 6.55 45.94 -24.38
C ASN A 303 8.01 45.53 -24.16
N ALA A 304 8.77 45.88 -25.20
CA ALA A 304 10.22 45.86 -25.44
C ALA A 304 10.81 44.51 -25.90
#